data_AF-A0A7W0NI91-F1
#
_entry.id   AF-A0A7W0NI91-F1
#
_cell.length_a   1.000
_cell.length_b   1.000
_cell.length_c   1.000
_cell.angle_alpha   90.00
_cell.angle_beta   90.00
_cell.angle_gamma   90.00
#
_symmetry.space_group_name_H-M   'P 1'
#
loop_
_entity.id
_entity.type
_entity.pdbx_description
1 polymer ?
#
loop_
_entity_poly.entity_id
_entity_poly.type
_entity_poly.pdbx_seq_one_letter_code
_entity_poly.pdbx_strand_id
1 'polypeptide(L)' 'MAVSPVLQIRKIVQHRSSHGVSLGYMSVLFVGFLLWLAYGISLDNWALIVPNTVAAVVITVTMLVAHRYRRPRE' A
#
# COMPACT_ATOMS: atom_id res chain seq x y z
N MET A 1 6.14 12.65 -7.84
CA MET A 1 5.93 11.18 -7.70
C MET A 1 4.76 10.79 -6.78
N ALA A 2 4.23 11.67 -5.92
CA ALA A 2 3.16 11.37 -4.96
C ALA A 2 1.72 11.29 -5.54
N VAL A 3 1.51 11.59 -6.83
CA VAL A 3 0.16 11.65 -7.44
C VAL A 3 -0.32 10.29 -7.94
N SER A 4 0.61 9.39 -8.29
CA SER A 4 0.29 8.07 -8.87
C SER A 4 -0.60 7.19 -7.96
N PRO A 5 -0.36 7.09 -6.64
CA PRO A 5 -1.20 6.29 -5.75
C PRO A 5 -2.63 6.84 -5.64
N VAL A 6 -2.79 8.18 -5.68
CA VAL A 6 -4.10 8.85 -5.61
C VAL A 6 -4.94 8.55 -6.86
N LEU A 7 -4.30 8.51 -8.03
CA LEU A 7 -4.98 8.14 -9.28
C LEU A 7 -5.37 6.66 -9.31
N GLN A 8 -4.56 5.78 -8.71
CA GLN A 8 -4.94 4.38 -8.53
C GLN A 8 -6.19 4.29 -7.65
N ILE A 9 -6.19 4.88 -6.45
CA ILE A 9 -7.35 4.88 -5.53
C ILE A 9 -8.62 5.38 -6.22
N ARG A 10 -8.55 6.46 -7.00
CA ARG A 10 -9.70 7.00 -7.74
C ARG A 10 -10.30 6.00 -8.73
N LYS A 11 -9.46 5.22 -9.43
CA LYS A 11 -9.94 4.16 -10.36
C LYS A 11 -10.65 3.03 -9.62
N ILE A 12 -10.17 2.64 -8.45
CA ILE A 12 -10.77 1.57 -7.60
C ILE A 12 -12.18 1.96 -7.18
N VAL A 13 -12.32 3.20 -6.67
CA VAL A 13 -13.59 3.74 -6.18
C VAL A 13 -14.59 3.93 -7.32
N GLN A 14 -14.14 4.44 -8.49
CA GLN A 14 -15.01 4.63 -9.65
C GLN A 14 -15.55 3.32 -10.22
N HIS A 15 -14.76 2.24 -10.25
CA HIS A 15 -15.17 1.00 -10.91
C HIS A 15 -15.86 0.00 -9.97
N ARG A 16 -15.97 0.31 -8.65
CA ARG A 16 -16.52 -0.57 -7.60
C ARG A 16 -16.07 -2.04 -7.72
N SER A 17 -14.86 -2.25 -8.22
CA SER A 17 -14.32 -3.56 -8.55
C SER A 17 -12.84 -3.58 -8.25
N SER A 18 -12.40 -4.56 -7.46
CA SER A 18 -11.00 -4.82 -7.18
C SER A 18 -10.29 -5.54 -8.33
N HIS A 19 -10.96 -5.83 -9.45
CA HIS A 19 -10.30 -6.40 -10.64
C HIS A 19 -9.22 -5.46 -11.21
N GLY A 20 -9.32 -4.15 -10.96
CA GLY A 20 -8.28 -3.18 -11.30
C GLY A 20 -7.18 -3.01 -10.25
N VAL A 21 -7.27 -3.72 -9.11
CA VAL A 21 -6.38 -3.56 -7.95
C VAL A 21 -5.66 -4.86 -7.71
N SER A 22 -4.46 -4.96 -8.25
CA SER A 22 -3.65 -6.14 -8.03
C SER A 22 -3.23 -6.20 -6.56
N LEU A 23 -3.83 -7.12 -5.80
CA LEU A 23 -3.33 -7.49 -4.47
C LEU A 23 -1.83 -7.86 -4.54
N GLY A 24 -1.38 -8.41 -5.67
CA GLY A 24 0.04 -8.64 -5.94
C GLY A 24 0.85 -7.34 -5.99
N TYR A 25 0.35 -6.30 -6.66
CA TYR A 25 1.01 -4.98 -6.67
C TYR A 25 1.10 -4.36 -5.27
N MET A 26 0.01 -4.43 -4.49
CA MET A 26 0.04 -3.97 -3.09
C MET A 26 1.06 -4.76 -2.27
N SER A 27 1.18 -6.07 -2.49
CA SER A 27 2.14 -6.94 -1.80
C SER A 27 3.58 -6.57 -2.12
N VAL A 28 3.88 -6.31 -3.40
CA VAL A 28 5.20 -5.84 -3.82
C VAL A 28 5.54 -4.49 -3.16
N LEU A 29 4.60 -3.55 -3.12
CA LEU A 29 4.81 -2.26 -2.43
C LEU A 29 5.04 -2.42 -0.93
N PHE A 30 4.27 -3.29 -0.27
CA PHE A 30 4.43 -3.57 1.16
C PHE A 30 5.83 -4.13 1.46
N VAL A 31 6.28 -5.12 0.68
CA VAL A 31 7.65 -5.65 0.80
C VAL A 31 8.68 -4.56 0.53
N GLY A 32 8.46 -3.69 -0.47
CA GLY A 32 9.33 -2.55 -0.75
C GLY A 32 9.46 -1.59 0.44
N PHE A 33 8.36 -1.24 1.11
CA PHE A 33 8.40 -0.39 2.31
C PHE A 33 9.11 -1.06 3.48
N LEU A 34 8.93 -2.38 3.66
CA LEU A 34 9.66 -3.13 4.70
C LEU A 34 11.17 -3.15 4.43
N LEU A 35 11.58 -3.33 3.18
CA LEU A 35 13.00 -3.28 2.78
C LEU A 35 13.61 -1.89 3.02
N TRP A 36 12.90 -0.82 2.64
CA TRP A 36 13.35 0.55 2.91
C TRP A 36 13.38 0.88 4.39
N LEU A 37 12.45 0.35 5.17
CA LEU A 37 12.43 0.50 6.62
C LEU A 37 13.64 -0.21 7.25
N ALA A 38 13.91 -1.46 6.87
CA ALA A 38 15.07 -2.21 7.34
C ALA A 38 16.39 -1.51 6.97
N TYR A 39 16.46 -0.95 5.75
CA TYR A 39 17.60 -0.15 5.30
C TYR A 39 17.76 1.14 6.12
N GLY A 40 16.67 1.87 6.36
CA GLY A 40 16.67 3.07 7.19
C GLY A 40 17.13 2.80 8.62
N ILE A 41 16.69 1.68 9.22
CA ILE A 41 17.12 1.22 10.55
C ILE A 41 18.62 0.89 10.55
N SER A 42 19.12 0.19 9.52
CA SER A 42 20.55 -0.14 9.40
C SER A 42 21.45 1.10 9.30
N LEU A 43 20.91 2.24 8.88
CA LEU A 43 21.60 3.51 8.74
C LEU A 43 21.30 4.50 9.89
N ASP A 44 20.47 4.12 10.85
CA ASP A 44 19.91 5.01 11.89
C ASP A 44 19.32 6.32 11.30
N ASN A 45 18.73 6.21 10.11
CA ASN A 45 18.26 7.34 9.34
C ASN A 45 16.76 7.55 9.52
N TRP A 46 16.41 8.44 10.44
CA TRP A 46 15.04 8.81 10.76
C TRP A 46 14.24 9.36 9.56
N ALA A 47 14.91 10.03 8.61
CA ALA A 47 14.25 10.52 7.39
C ALA A 47 13.82 9.39 6.45
N LEU A 48 14.41 8.20 6.57
CA LEU A 48 13.96 6.99 5.88
C LEU A 48 12.95 6.21 6.71
N ILE A 49 13.18 6.07 8.02
CA ILE A 49 12.35 5.25 8.91
C ILE A 49 10.92 5.80 9.01
N VAL A 50 10.76 7.10 9.30
CA VAL A 50 9.45 7.71 9.55
C VAL A 50 8.50 7.59 8.35
N PRO A 51 8.84 8.05 7.13
CA PRO A 51 7.91 7.98 6.01
C PRO A 51 7.62 6.54 5.56
N ASN A 52 8.60 5.62 5.62
CA ASN A 52 8.38 4.22 5.24
C ASN A 52 7.51 3.47 6.24
N THR A 53 7.60 3.81 7.53
CA THR A 53 6.69 3.28 8.57
C THR A 53 5.25 3.72 8.31
N VAL A 54 5.04 5.01 8.05
CA VAL A 54 3.71 5.55 7.73
C VAL A 54 3.16 4.89 6.45
N ALA A 55 3.99 4.77 5.41
CA ALA A 55 3.61 4.12 4.16
C ALA A 55 3.25 2.63 4.34
N ALA A 56 3.99 1.89 5.17
CA ALA A 56 3.71 0.51 5.51
C ALA A 56 2.35 0.37 6.21
N VAL A 57 2.04 1.24 7.18
CA VAL A 57 0.72 1.23 7.86
C VAL A 57 -0.41 1.52 6.87
N VAL A 58 -0.25 2.54 6.01
CA VAL A 58 -1.27 2.93 5.04
C VAL A 58 -1.55 1.81 4.02
N ILE A 59 -0.51 1.15 3.49
CA ILE A 59 -0.72 0.05 2.53
C ILE A 59 -1.37 -1.16 3.21
N THR A 60 -1.02 -1.48 4.47
CA THR A 60 -1.67 -2.55 5.23
C THR A 60 -3.15 -2.28 5.44
N VAL A 61 -3.52 -1.07 5.87
CA VAL A 61 -4.94 -0.69 6.01
C VAL A 61 -5.66 -0.78 4.66
N THR A 62 -5.01 -0.32 3.58
CA THR A 62 -5.58 -0.38 2.22
C THR A 62 -5.83 -1.83 1.78
N MET A 63 -4.89 -2.73 2.05
CA MET A 63 -5.05 -4.17 1.79
C MET A 63 -6.19 -4.79 2.60
N LEU A 64 -6.29 -4.48 3.90
CA LEU A 64 -7.35 -4.99 4.76
C LEU A 64 -8.73 -4.57 4.28
N VAL A 65 -8.87 -3.29 3.89
CA VAL A 65 -10.09 -2.75 3.29
C VAL A 65 -10.37 -3.45 1.96
N ALA A 66 -9.40 -3.54 1.05
CA ALA A 66 -9.56 -4.22 -0.22
C ALA A 66 -9.99 -5.68 -0.05
N HIS A 67 -9.42 -6.39 0.93
CA HIS A 67 -9.78 -7.76 1.25
C HIS A 67 -11.22 -7.86 1.80
N ARG A 68 -11.64 -6.92 2.65
CA ARG A 68 -13.01 -6.88 3.21
C ARG A 68 -14.08 -6.66 2.13
N TYR A 69 -13.82 -5.78 1.16
CA TYR A 69 -14.74 -5.52 0.03
C TYR A 69 -14.65 -6.56 -1.09
N ARG A 70 -13.68 -7.47 -1.03
CA ARG A 70 -13.57 -8.63 -1.94
C ARG A 70 -14.31 -9.87 -1.41
N ARG A 71 -14.94 -9.80 -0.22
CA ARG A 71 -15.81 -10.88 0.26
C ARG A 71 -17.04 -11.00 -0.66
N PRO A 72 -17.41 -12.22 -1.09
CA PRO A 72 -18.46 -12.44 -2.07
C PRO A 72 -19.79 -11.88 -1.55
N ARG A 73 -20.55 -11.27 -2.45
CA ARG A 73 -22.01 -11.34 -2.33
C ARG A 73 -22.37 -12.82 -2.47
N GLU A 74 -22.58 -13.50 -1.34
CA GLU A 74 -23.48 -14.65 -1.29
C GLU A 74 -24.92 -14.12 -1.13
#